data_AF-A0A5J6PWK4-F1
#
_entry.id   AF-A0A5J6PWK4-F1
#
_cell.length_a   1.000
_cell.length_b   1.000
_cell.length_c   1.000
_cell.angle_alpha   90.00
_cell.angle_beta   90.00
_cell.angle_gamma   90.00
#
_symmetry.space_group_name_H-M   'P 1'
#
loop_
_entity.id
_entity.type
_entity.pdbx_description
1 polymer ?
#
loop_
_entity_poly.entity_id
_entity_poly.type
_entity_poly.pdbx_seq_one_letter_code
_entity_poly.pdbx_strand_id
1 'polypeptide(L)'
;MIAACATHIPASGFYADESYAKRSEGYDWVGIDIAQIDREHYRVTVNSRSDTNRPTCSGNFTARVVGRDTLQVDSEQGPFQLVFGKDSLTIDSEEDDRILYYFCRGGASLIGEYHKFR
;
A
#
# COMPACT_ATOMS: atom_id res chain seq x y z
N MET A 1 25.97 17.53 19.67
CA MET A 1 25.99 16.46 18.65
C MET A 1 24.74 15.61 18.79
N ILE A 2 24.05 15.40 17.67
CA ILE A 2 23.06 14.36 17.35
C ILE A 2 21.76 14.35 18.19
N ALA A 3 20.75 15.08 17.71
CA ALA A 3 19.36 14.66 17.88
C ALA A 3 18.89 14.05 16.55
N ALA A 4 19.16 12.76 16.36
CA ALA A 4 18.46 11.98 15.34
C ALA A 4 17.13 11.53 15.93
N CYS A 5 16.11 12.40 15.90
CA CYS A 5 14.73 12.03 16.20
C CYS A 5 13.85 12.36 15.00
N ALA A 6 14.00 11.58 13.92
CA ALA A 6 12.88 11.28 13.06
C ALA A 6 12.49 9.83 13.36
N THR A 7 11.65 9.63 14.37
CA THR A 7 11.11 8.32 14.68
C THR A 7 9.63 8.48 14.97
N HIS A 8 8.82 8.38 13.92
CA HIS A 8 7.53 7.73 14.05
C HIS A 8 7.04 7.23 12.68
N ILE A 9 7.29 5.97 12.37
CA ILE A 9 6.40 5.18 11.52
C ILE A 9 5.90 4.04 12.41
N PRO A 10 4.61 4.03 12.77
CA PRO A 10 3.91 2.82 13.13
C PRO A 10 2.54 2.87 12.46
N ALA A 11 2.59 2.85 11.14
CA ALA A 11 1.43 2.53 10.36
C ALA A 11 1.40 1.03 10.02
N SER A 12 2.03 0.16 10.84
CA SER A 12 1.72 -1.25 10.76
C SER A 12 0.24 -1.46 11.05
N GLY A 13 -0.38 -2.28 10.22
CA GLY A 13 -1.82 -2.39 10.17
C GLY A 13 -2.29 -2.75 8.78
N PHE A 14 -3.59 -2.95 8.69
CA PHE A 14 -4.26 -3.28 7.45
C PHE A 14 -5.09 -2.07 7.01
N TYR A 15 -4.83 -1.58 5.80
CA TYR A 15 -5.54 -0.49 5.16
C TYR A 15 -6.34 -1.05 4.01
N ALA A 16 -7.53 -0.53 3.76
CA ALA A 16 -8.33 -0.97 2.63
C ALA A 16 -9.15 0.17 2.05
N ASP A 17 -9.52 0.03 0.78
CA ASP A 17 -10.49 0.94 0.18
C ASP A 17 -11.87 0.78 0.84
N GLU A 18 -12.77 1.72 0.56
CA GLU A 18 -14.14 1.69 1.08
C GLU A 18 -14.93 0.42 0.69
N SER A 19 -14.59 -0.20 -0.44
CA SER A 19 -15.28 -1.38 -0.97
C SER A 19 -14.96 -2.64 -0.16
N TYR A 20 -13.84 -2.66 0.57
CA TYR A 20 -13.51 -3.76 1.48
C TYR A 20 -14.58 -4.01 2.56
N ALA A 21 -15.29 -2.97 2.99
CA ALA A 21 -16.41 -3.12 3.92
C ALA A 21 -17.53 -4.02 3.37
N LYS A 22 -17.71 -4.04 2.04
CA LYS A 22 -18.73 -4.80 1.32
C LYS A 22 -18.17 -6.08 0.68
N ARG A 23 -16.97 -6.52 1.06
CA ARG A 23 -16.32 -7.70 0.48
C ARG A 23 -17.17 -8.98 0.58
N SER A 24 -18.03 -9.11 1.60
CA SER A 24 -18.95 -10.24 1.77
C SER A 24 -20.10 -10.24 0.77
N GLU A 25 -20.40 -9.10 0.16
CA GLU A 25 -21.43 -8.93 -0.87
C GLU A 25 -20.88 -9.17 -2.28
N GLY A 26 -19.59 -9.49 -2.41
CA GLY A 26 -18.96 -9.80 -3.69
C GLY A 26 -18.43 -8.58 -4.44
N TYR A 27 -18.26 -7.44 -3.77
CA TYR A 27 -17.58 -6.27 -4.33
C TYR A 27 -16.09 -6.54 -4.57
N ASP A 28 -15.53 -5.81 -5.53
CA ASP A 28 -14.09 -5.74 -5.74
C ASP A 28 -13.48 -4.81 -4.69
N TRP A 29 -12.28 -5.16 -4.22
CA TRP A 29 -11.59 -4.41 -3.18
C TRP A 29 -10.07 -4.56 -3.33
N VAL A 30 -9.35 -3.62 -2.72
CA VAL A 30 -7.91 -3.60 -2.55
C VAL A 30 -7.60 -3.37 -1.07
N GLY A 31 -6.71 -4.20 -0.54
CA GLY A 31 -6.25 -4.15 0.85
C GLY A 31 -4.73 -4.24 0.93
N ILE A 32 -4.14 -3.46 1.82
CA ILE A 32 -2.71 -3.26 1.97
C ILE A 32 -2.35 -3.58 3.43
N ASP A 33 -1.57 -4.64 3.61
CA ASP A 33 -1.00 -5.02 4.90
C ASP A 33 0.43 -4.48 5.00
N ILE A 34 0.69 -3.70 6.05
CA ILE A 34 2.00 -3.09 6.33
C ILE A 34 2.56 -3.72 7.60
N ALA A 35 3.74 -4.33 7.51
CA ALA A 35 4.41 -4.95 8.64
C ALA A 35 5.88 -4.49 8.72
N GLN A 36 6.31 -3.99 9.88
CA GLN A 36 7.70 -3.58 10.06
C GLN A 36 8.65 -4.79 10.01
N ILE A 37 9.74 -4.67 9.23
CA ILE A 37 10.82 -5.67 9.17
C ILE A 37 11.94 -5.24 10.12
N ASP A 38 12.40 -4.00 9.98
CA ASP A 38 13.42 -3.39 10.82
C ASP A 38 13.21 -1.86 10.93
N ARG A 39 14.23 -1.10 11.36
CA ARG A 39 14.12 0.35 11.56
C ARG A 39 13.89 1.14 10.27
N GLU A 40 14.34 0.62 9.13
CA GLU A 40 14.35 1.31 7.84
C GLU A 40 13.47 0.60 6.80
N HIS A 41 13.03 -0.63 7.06
CA HIS A 41 12.30 -1.45 6.11
C HIS A 41 10.96 -1.98 6.63
N TYR A 42 10.00 -2.04 5.72
CA TYR A 42 8.66 -2.57 5.92
C TYR A 42 8.32 -3.57 4.83
N ARG A 43 7.56 -4.61 5.17
CA ARG A 43 6.88 -5.48 4.23
C ARG A 43 5.53 -4.84 3.89
N VAL A 44 5.23 -4.78 2.60
CA VAL A 44 3.97 -4.29 2.05
C VAL A 44 3.35 -5.42 1.26
N THR A 45 2.22 -5.92 1.73
CA THR A 45 1.46 -6.95 1.03
C THR A 45 0.16 -6.37 0.53
N VAL A 46 0.02 -6.28 -0.79
CA VAL A 46 -1.20 -5.81 -1.45
C VAL A 46 -2.02 -7.02 -1.84
N ASN A 47 -3.29 -7.05 -1.51
CA ASN A 47 -4.26 -8.06 -1.92
C ASN A 47 -5.43 -7.36 -2.60
N SER A 48 -5.91 -7.91 -3.71
CA SER A 48 -7.11 -7.41 -4.36
C SER A 48 -7.99 -8.54 -4.86
N ARG A 49 -9.30 -8.32 -4.82
CA ARG A 49 -10.31 -9.16 -5.45
C ARG A 49 -10.83 -8.42 -6.67
N SER A 50 -10.11 -8.49 -7.77
CA SER A 50 -10.52 -7.91 -9.05
C SER A 50 -9.82 -8.63 -10.21
N ASP A 51 -9.44 -9.90 -10.01
CA ASP A 51 -8.83 -10.72 -11.06
C ASP A 51 -9.92 -11.59 -11.72
N THR A 52 -10.01 -11.50 -13.05
CA THR A 52 -11.05 -12.17 -13.83
C THR A 52 -10.90 -13.70 -13.85
N ASN A 53 -9.72 -14.23 -13.51
CA ASN A 53 -9.43 -15.67 -13.54
C ASN A 53 -9.07 -16.26 -12.16
N ARG A 54 -8.69 -15.43 -11.19
CA ARG A 54 -8.40 -15.81 -9.81
C ARG A 54 -9.27 -15.01 -8.85
N PRO A 55 -9.81 -15.62 -7.79
CA PRO A 55 -10.63 -14.88 -6.84
C PRO A 55 -9.86 -13.74 -6.15
N THR A 56 -8.53 -13.81 -6.10
CA THR A 56 -7.67 -12.76 -5.55
C THR A 56 -6.31 -12.70 -6.26
N CYS A 57 -5.76 -11.52 -6.40
CA CYS A 57 -4.38 -11.23 -6.78
C CYS A 57 -3.63 -10.64 -5.57
N SER A 58 -2.34 -10.97 -5.46
CA SER A 58 -1.50 -10.53 -4.34
C SER A 58 -0.12 -10.12 -4.82
N GLY A 59 0.43 -9.06 -4.23
CA GLY A 59 1.78 -8.57 -4.45
C GLY A 59 2.49 -8.39 -3.12
N ASN A 60 3.77 -8.72 -3.06
CA ASN A 60 4.59 -8.57 -1.86
C ASN A 60 5.80 -7.73 -2.22
N PHE A 61 6.00 -6.67 -1.45
CA PHE A 61 7.05 -5.70 -1.67
C PHE A 61 7.79 -5.40 -0.37
N THR A 62 9.02 -4.93 -0.52
CA THR A 62 9.78 -4.31 0.56
C THR A 62 9.78 -2.82 0.32
N ALA A 63 9.38 -2.05 1.33
CA ALA A 63 9.39 -0.60 1.30
C ALA A 63 10.46 -0.07 2.25
N ARG A 64 11.09 1.05 1.86
CA ARG A 64 12.11 1.75 2.64
C ARG A 64 11.59 3.09 3.16
N VAL A 65 12.04 3.49 4.35
CA VAL A 65 11.71 4.79 4.93
C VAL A 65 12.42 5.90 4.14
N VAL A 66 11.66 6.83 3.58
CA VAL A 66 12.20 8.01 2.84
C VAL A 66 11.76 9.34 3.43
N GLY A 67 10.75 9.33 4.31
CA GLY A 67 10.26 10.51 5.00
C GLY A 67 9.69 10.15 6.37
N ARG A 68 9.18 11.15 7.10
CA ARG A 68 8.53 10.92 8.40
C ARG A 68 7.31 10.02 8.26
N ASP A 69 6.50 10.27 7.24
CA ASP A 69 5.22 9.60 7.01
C ASP A 69 5.18 8.96 5.61
N THR A 70 6.35 8.64 5.05
CA THR A 70 6.47 8.17 3.66
C THR A 70 7.38 6.95 3.57
N LEU A 71 6.86 5.90 2.94
CA LEU A 71 7.63 4.75 2.51
C LEU A 71 7.73 4.73 0.98
N GLN A 72 8.90 4.38 0.45
CA GLN A 72 9.09 4.11 -0.97
C GLN A 72 9.12 2.61 -1.21
N VAL A 73 8.35 2.14 -2.18
CA VAL A 73 8.41 0.77 -2.70
C VAL A 73 9.13 0.80 -4.04
N ASP A 74 10.15 -0.03 -4.18
CA ASP A 74 10.78 -0.28 -5.47
C ASP A 74 10.16 -1.53 -6.09
N SER A 75 9.36 -1.34 -7.15
CA SER A 75 8.72 -2.43 -7.91
C SER A 75 9.39 -2.62 -9.27
N GLU A 76 9.11 -3.75 -9.93
CA GLU A 76 9.62 -4.01 -11.30
C GLU A 76 9.13 -2.98 -12.33
N GLN A 77 7.97 -2.33 -12.10
CA GLN A 77 7.40 -1.35 -13.01
C GLN A 77 7.87 0.09 -12.74
N GLY A 78 8.51 0.32 -11.60
CA GLY A 78 8.94 1.65 -11.16
C GLY A 78 8.74 1.86 -9.66
N PRO A 79 9.37 2.89 -9.09
CA PRO A 79 9.18 3.25 -7.69
C PRO A 79 7.84 3.92 -7.46
N PHE A 80 7.16 3.61 -6.36
CA PHE A 80 5.98 4.34 -5.90
C PHE A 80 6.06 4.59 -4.39
N GLN A 81 5.21 5.48 -3.89
CA GLN A 81 5.21 5.93 -2.50
C GLN A 81 3.91 5.55 -1.78
N LEU A 82 4.06 5.23 -0.50
CA LEU A 82 2.98 5.09 0.47
C LEU A 82 3.08 6.27 1.42
N VAL A 83 2.09 7.16 1.38
CA VAL A 83 2.02 8.36 2.21
C VAL A 83 0.98 8.16 3.31
N PHE A 84 1.41 8.19 4.56
CA PHE A 84 0.59 7.91 5.72
C PHE A 84 -0.03 9.19 6.29
N GLY A 85 -1.35 9.16 6.46
CA GLY A 85 -2.10 10.11 7.27
C GLY A 85 -2.35 9.57 8.68
N LYS A 86 -3.25 10.22 9.42
CA LYS A 86 -3.61 9.80 10.78
C LYS A 86 -4.22 8.39 10.83
N ASP A 87 -5.18 8.12 9.94
CA ASP A 87 -5.90 6.85 9.82
C ASP A 87 -6.11 6.47 8.34
N SER A 88 -5.30 7.06 7.46
CA SER A 88 -5.37 6.89 6.02
C SER A 88 -4.00 6.57 5.43
N LEU A 89 -4.02 5.97 4.26
CA LEU A 89 -2.87 5.66 3.45
C LEU A 89 -3.20 6.06 2.01
N THR A 90 -2.32 6.82 1.38
CA THR A 90 -2.39 7.13 -0.06
C THR A 90 -1.24 6.45 -0.77
N ILE A 91 -1.53 5.81 -1.90
CA ILE A 91 -0.50 5.33 -2.83
C ILE A 91 -0.41 6.32 -3.98
N ASP A 92 0.81 6.78 -4.25
CA ASP A 92 1.11 7.77 -5.29
C ASP A 92 2.43 7.45 -6.00
N SER A 93 2.63 7.99 -7.20
CA SER A 93 3.86 7.84 -7.99
C SER A 93 4.26 9.20 -8.57
N GLU A 94 5.34 9.79 -8.04
CA GLU A 94 5.81 11.10 -8.51
C GLU A 94 6.30 11.08 -9.97
N GLU A 95 6.77 9.92 -10.45
CA GLU A 95 7.35 9.80 -11.80
C GLU A 95 6.29 9.43 -12.85
N ASP A 96 5.45 8.44 -12.54
CA ASP A 96 4.47 7.92 -13.49
C ASP A 96 3.38 7.12 -12.78
N ASP A 97 2.18 7.69 -12.67
CA ASP A 97 0.99 7.02 -12.13
C ASP A 97 0.63 5.72 -12.86
N ARG A 98 1.10 5.55 -14.11
CA ARG A 98 0.75 4.36 -14.90
C ARG A 98 1.30 3.07 -14.32
N ILE A 99 2.32 3.14 -13.47
CA ILE A 99 2.89 1.98 -12.77
C ILE A 99 1.93 1.41 -11.72
N LEU A 100 0.94 2.20 -11.30
CA LEU A 100 -0.06 1.82 -10.29
C LEU A 100 -1.33 1.25 -10.93
N TYR A 101 -1.49 1.37 -12.25
CA TYR A 101 -2.59 0.75 -12.99
C TYR A 101 -2.30 -0.72 -13.29
N TYR A 102 -3.37 -1.52 -13.42
CA TYR A 102 -3.30 -2.93 -13.83
C TYR A 102 -2.47 -3.83 -12.91
N PHE A 103 -2.41 -3.49 -11.61
CA PHE A 103 -1.77 -4.34 -10.61
C PHE A 103 -2.32 -5.78 -10.63
N CYS A 104 -3.61 -5.91 -10.93
CA CYS A 104 -4.24 -7.19 -11.24
C CYS A 104 -4.70 -7.23 -12.69
N ARG A 105 -4.71 -8.43 -13.29
CA ARG A 105 -5.06 -8.62 -14.71
C ARG A 105 -6.48 -8.15 -15.07
N GLY A 106 -7.38 -8.05 -14.09
CA GLY A 106 -8.73 -7.50 -14.29
C GLY A 106 -8.83 -5.97 -14.18
N GLY A 107 -7.71 -5.26 -13.98
CA GLY A 107 -7.67 -3.79 -14.06
C GLY A 107 -7.68 -3.04 -12.72
N ALA A 108 -7.44 -3.72 -11.59
CA ALA A 108 -7.30 -3.05 -10.30
C ALA A 108 -6.18 -2.01 -10.34
N SER A 109 -6.51 -0.78 -9.97
CA SER A 109 -5.55 0.29 -9.73
C SER A 109 -5.17 0.33 -8.25
N LEU A 110 -3.93 0.66 -7.96
CA LEU A 110 -3.46 0.96 -6.60
C LEU A 110 -3.58 2.43 -6.25
N ILE A 111 -3.89 3.31 -7.20
CA ILE A 111 -4.12 4.73 -6.92
C ILE A 111 -5.40 4.87 -6.10
N GLY A 112 -5.28 5.55 -4.96
CA GLY A 112 -6.42 5.88 -4.14
C GLY A 112 -6.06 6.16 -2.69
N GLU A 113 -7.12 6.45 -1.93
CA GLU A 113 -7.07 6.56 -0.49
C GLU A 113 -7.57 5.25 0.14
N TYR A 114 -6.85 4.81 1.16
CA TYR A 114 -7.13 3.61 1.93
C TYR A 114 -7.29 3.99 3.38
N HIS A 115 -8.24 3.38 4.08
CA HIS A 115 -8.50 3.66 5.48
C HIS A 115 -8.00 2.52 6.36
N LYS A 116 -7.44 2.87 7.52
CA LYS A 116 -6.99 1.88 8.49
C LYS A 116 -8.18 1.08 8.99
N PHE A 117 -8.11 -0.23 8.84
CA PHE A 117 -9.16 -1.17 9.22
C PHE A 117 -8.83 -1.90 10.53
N ARG A 118 -7.55 -2.20 10.79
CA ARG A 118 -7.06 -2.76 12.06
C ARG A 118 -5.56 -2.49 12.25
#